data_AF-A0A8C4QTA6-F1
#
_entry.id   AF-A0A8C4QTA6-F1
#
_cell.length_a   1.000
_cell.length_b   1.000
_cell.length_c   1.000
_cell.angle_alpha   90.00
_cell.angle_beta   90.00
_cell.angle_gamma   90.00
#
_symmetry.space_group_name_H-M   'P 1'
#
loop_
_entity.id
_entity.type
_entity.pdbx_description
1 polymer ?
#
loop_
_entity_poly.entity_id
_entity_poly.type
_entity_poly.pdbx_seq_one_letter_code
_entity_poly.pdbx_strand_id
1 'polypeptide(L)'
;MVWEGIYAHNNSPQQPRCNKGNFFRDGRIKIDFVLVWEVKILDCRRRRSSKRYHDMEREDIEVPLEGGDEKQDKWRKKFVLNLQKAGLLMEEEVMKSEKKHIHYLKLSAPWDVLVYYAEELCMRAPLQARPVTIENWSERLLGQLNIPNILHQDVPNKPLSYYTCLFRKSKISRFLGSENRDAYFSTTQRQRIVYEILAKTVYGKRKRAEIGIDRLMNEGAYSAAFPLHEGPYDGATSSLLPEKLNARQVLYSYWAHWGCWFHYQPLDHIREYFGEKIAIYFAWLGFYTGWLLPSALVGTLVFLSGLKSMSSNIPAKEICNRSHNYLMCPLCDACTVWNLSDICFMAKMGSLFDHPGTVFFSIFMSFWAVTFLEYWKRKNATLAHFWDCMDFQEEEEKPRPEFVAMAPAMEKNPITGVKEPYFPGKDRLSRIITGSMVIILMLSVVMIFLVTVIMYRGIVSVVMYKTGNAVLMTQVCIVQMSTK
;
A
#
# COMPACT_ATOMS: atom_id res chain seq x y z
N MET A 1 -3.69 3.48 21.17
CA MET A 1 -4.78 4.14 21.92
C MET A 1 -4.58 5.64 21.78
N VAL A 2 -5.66 6.40 21.61
CA VAL A 2 -5.71 7.82 21.15
C VAL A 2 -5.87 7.93 19.64
N TRP A 3 -7.12 7.73 19.18
CA TRP A 3 -7.83 8.51 18.15
C TRP A 3 -9.33 8.22 18.39
N GLU A 4 -9.85 8.75 19.49
CA GLU A 4 -11.29 8.88 19.70
C GLU A 4 -11.65 10.36 19.68
N GLY A 5 -12.76 10.68 19.00
CA GLY A 5 -13.56 11.85 19.29
C GLY A 5 -13.38 13.04 18.36
N ILE A 6 -14.15 13.06 17.27
CA ILE A 6 -14.98 14.23 16.91
C ILE A 6 -16.30 13.72 16.29
N TYR A 7 -17.21 13.22 17.13
CA TYR A 7 -18.64 13.21 16.81
C TYR A 7 -19.27 14.40 17.53
N ALA A 8 -19.44 15.51 16.81
CA ALA A 8 -20.24 16.63 17.31
C ALA A 8 -21.72 16.31 17.06
N HIS A 9 -22.44 15.95 18.12
CA HIS A 9 -23.90 15.95 18.14
C HIS A 9 -24.39 17.39 17.96
N ASN A 10 -25.07 17.69 16.86
CA ASN A 10 -25.89 18.89 16.74
C ASN A 10 -27.32 18.47 16.37
N ASN A 11 -28.22 18.61 17.34
CA ASN A 11 -29.65 18.35 17.20
C ASN A 11 -30.31 19.51 16.45
N SER A 12 -30.57 19.32 15.16
CA SER A 12 -31.60 20.02 14.40
C SER A 12 -32.37 18.96 13.60
N PRO A 13 -33.67 19.16 13.31
CA PRO A 13 -34.52 18.10 12.75
C PRO A 13 -34.10 17.84 11.30
N GLN A 14 -33.18 16.89 11.13
CA GLN A 14 -32.74 16.47 9.81
C GLN A 14 -33.87 15.69 9.15
N GLN A 15 -34.26 16.16 7.96
CA GLN A 15 -35.01 15.42 6.95
C GLN A 15 -34.49 13.97 6.86
N PRO A 16 -35.37 12.99 6.58
CA PRO A 16 -34.99 11.58 6.61
C PRO A 16 -33.87 11.33 5.59
N ARG A 17 -32.64 11.15 6.09
CA ARG A 17 -31.50 10.71 5.29
C ARG A 17 -31.82 9.31 4.80
N CYS A 18 -32.26 9.21 3.56
CA CYS A 18 -32.40 7.95 2.86
C CYS A 18 -31.03 7.27 2.86
N ASN A 19 -30.86 6.21 3.66
CA ASN A 19 -29.69 5.31 3.64
C ASN A 19 -29.66 4.52 2.31
N LYS A 20 -29.53 5.20 1.17
CA LYS A 20 -29.53 4.60 -0.17
C LYS A 20 -28.10 4.37 -0.66
N GLY A 21 -27.35 3.48 0.00
CA GLY A 21 -26.08 2.91 -0.50
C GLY A 21 -25.12 3.91 -1.18
N ASN A 22 -24.31 3.42 -2.12
CA ASN A 22 -23.38 4.24 -2.92
C ASN A 22 -24.04 4.66 -4.24
N PHE A 23 -25.16 5.38 -4.17
CA PHE A 23 -25.92 5.85 -5.33
C PHE A 23 -26.09 7.37 -5.31
N PHE A 24 -26.38 7.93 -6.48
CA PHE A 24 -26.85 9.31 -6.63
C PHE A 24 -28.18 9.51 -5.89
N ARG A 25 -28.66 10.76 -5.76
CA ARG A 25 -29.92 11.08 -5.06
C ARG A 25 -31.13 10.34 -5.62
N ASP A 26 -31.09 10.00 -6.90
CA ASP A 26 -32.11 9.20 -7.57
C ASP A 26 -32.18 7.73 -7.07
N GLY A 27 -31.12 7.24 -6.44
CA GLY A 27 -30.97 5.87 -5.97
C GLY A 27 -30.77 4.84 -7.09
N ARG A 28 -30.47 5.28 -8.32
CA ARG A 28 -30.30 4.39 -9.48
C ARG A 28 -28.87 4.37 -9.99
N ILE A 29 -28.23 5.54 -10.07
CA ILE A 29 -26.88 5.65 -10.63
C ILE A 29 -25.86 5.37 -9.54
N LYS A 30 -25.02 4.36 -9.72
CA LYS A 30 -23.94 4.00 -8.78
C LYS A 30 -22.82 5.03 -8.83
N ILE A 31 -22.28 5.40 -7.67
CA ILE A 31 -21.12 6.31 -7.58
C ILE A 31 -19.84 5.50 -7.79
N ASP A 32 -19.03 5.89 -8.78
CA ASP A 32 -17.75 5.26 -9.06
C ASP A 32 -16.58 6.00 -8.39
N PHE A 33 -16.63 7.34 -8.39
CA PHE A 33 -15.53 8.17 -7.91
C PHE A 33 -16.06 9.49 -7.30
N VAL A 34 -15.31 10.09 -6.38
CA VAL A 34 -15.67 11.36 -5.75
C VAL A 34 -14.49 12.32 -5.77
N LEU A 35 -14.74 13.55 -6.20
CA LEU A 35 -13.80 14.67 -6.12
C LEU A 35 -14.24 15.63 -5.02
N VAL A 36 -13.29 16.13 -4.23
CA VAL A 36 -13.57 17.00 -3.08
C VAL A 36 -12.74 18.26 -3.16
N TRP A 37 -13.35 19.41 -2.88
CA TRP A 37 -12.64 20.66 -2.63
C TRP A 37 -13.32 21.48 -1.53
N GLU A 38 -12.52 22.30 -0.86
CA GLU A 38 -12.98 23.17 0.22
C GLU A 38 -12.97 24.63 -0.22
N VAL A 39 -14.05 25.35 0.07
CA VAL A 39 -14.14 26.81 -0.07
C VAL A 39 -14.25 27.40 1.34
N LYS A 40 -13.31 28.28 1.68
CA LYS A 40 -13.32 28.95 2.99
C LYS A 40 -14.25 30.17 2.94
N ILE A 41 -15.12 30.30 3.93
CA ILE A 41 -15.92 31.51 4.11
C ILE A 41 -15.09 32.51 4.91
N LEU A 42 -14.88 33.72 4.39
CA LEU A 42 -14.36 34.84 5.17
C LEU A 42 -15.53 35.52 5.88
N ASP A 43 -15.53 35.47 7.22
CA ASP A 43 -16.43 36.29 8.02
C ASP A 43 -16.11 37.78 7.79
N CYS A 44 -16.97 38.49 7.06
CA CYS A 44 -16.95 39.94 6.92
C CYS A 44 -17.33 40.63 8.24
N ARG A 45 -16.55 40.45 9.32
CA ARG A 45 -16.81 41.07 10.63
C ARG A 45 -15.90 42.25 10.99
N ARG A 46 -15.04 42.72 10.09
CA ARG A 46 -14.19 43.90 10.34
C ARG A 46 -14.10 44.84 9.14
N ARG A 47 -15.22 45.42 8.72
CA ARG A 47 -15.25 46.73 8.03
C ARG A 47 -16.71 47.19 7.86
N ARG A 48 -17.25 47.87 8.87
CA ARG A 48 -18.16 49.03 8.76
C ARG A 48 -18.69 49.40 10.14
N SER A 49 -18.04 50.41 10.74
CA SER A 49 -18.71 51.28 11.68
C SER A 49 -19.73 52.12 10.91
N SER A 50 -20.97 52.12 11.41
CA SER A 50 -22.06 53.08 11.13
C SER A 50 -22.75 53.03 9.76
N LYS A 51 -23.87 52.30 9.69
CA LYS A 51 -25.23 52.87 9.57
C LYS A 51 -26.31 51.77 9.52
N ARG A 52 -27.37 51.97 10.31
CA ARG A 52 -28.64 51.23 10.35
C ARG A 52 -29.30 51.11 8.96
N TYR A 53 -29.88 49.95 8.63
CA TYR A 53 -31.30 49.77 8.29
C TYR A 53 -31.63 48.26 8.08
N HIS A 54 -32.93 47.98 8.07
CA HIS A 54 -33.71 46.74 8.24
C HIS A 54 -33.34 45.44 7.49
N ASP A 55 -33.85 44.35 8.09
CA ASP A 55 -34.03 42.97 7.61
C ASP A 55 -34.00 42.76 6.10
N MET A 56 -33.04 41.95 5.66
CA MET A 56 -33.06 41.25 4.38
C MET A 56 -32.39 39.90 4.60
N GLU A 57 -32.94 38.85 3.98
CA GLU A 57 -32.52 37.45 4.11
C GLU A 57 -30.99 37.31 4.05
N ARG A 58 -30.46 36.47 4.95
CA ARG A 58 -29.03 36.17 5.05
C ARG A 58 -28.62 35.32 3.85
N GLU A 59 -28.39 35.95 2.71
CA GLU A 59 -27.61 35.34 1.63
C GLU A 59 -26.13 35.36 2.07
N ASP A 60 -25.61 34.19 2.38
CA ASP A 60 -24.17 33.99 2.58
C ASP A 60 -23.48 34.28 1.24
N ILE A 61 -22.92 35.48 1.08
CA ILE A 61 -22.16 35.85 -0.13
C ILE A 61 -20.83 35.09 -0.07
N GLU A 62 -20.69 34.06 -0.92
CA GLU A 62 -19.42 33.40 -1.20
C GLU A 62 -18.46 34.42 -1.82
N VAL A 63 -17.50 34.94 -1.04
CA VAL A 63 -16.45 35.84 -1.56
C VAL A 63 -15.19 35.03 -1.83
N PRO A 64 -14.71 34.93 -3.09
CA PRO A 64 -13.46 34.27 -3.44
C PRO A 64 -12.25 34.97 -2.79
N LEU A 65 -11.30 34.22 -2.23
CA LEU A 65 -10.01 34.79 -1.79
C LEU A 65 -9.18 35.20 -3.03
N GLU A 66 -8.62 36.41 -2.99
CA GLU A 66 -7.93 37.04 -4.12
C GLU A 66 -6.81 36.18 -4.75
N GLY A 67 -6.82 36.14 -6.09
CA GLY A 67 -5.70 35.75 -6.95
C GLY A 67 -5.48 34.24 -7.17
N GLY A 68 -5.50 33.44 -6.11
CA GLY A 68 -5.28 31.98 -6.17
C GLY A 68 -6.55 31.20 -6.54
N ASP A 69 -7.68 31.54 -5.91
CA ASP A 69 -8.92 30.78 -6.04
C ASP A 69 -9.58 30.95 -7.40
N GLU A 70 -9.50 32.14 -8.02
CA GLU A 70 -10.10 32.34 -9.35
C GLU A 70 -9.47 31.48 -10.44
N LYS A 71 -8.15 31.29 -10.37
CA LYS A 71 -7.42 30.47 -11.34
C LYS A 71 -7.79 29.00 -11.16
N GLN A 72 -7.82 28.53 -9.92
CA GLN A 72 -8.23 27.17 -9.58
C GLN A 72 -9.70 26.91 -9.94
N ASP A 73 -10.58 27.89 -9.74
CA ASP A 73 -11.98 27.80 -10.11
C ASP A 73 -12.17 27.72 -11.63
N LYS A 74 -11.44 28.54 -12.40
CA LYS A 74 -11.40 28.44 -13.87
C LYS A 74 -10.91 27.06 -14.32
N TRP A 75 -9.89 26.51 -13.66
CA TRP A 75 -9.40 25.16 -13.93
C TRP A 75 -10.44 24.08 -13.60
N ARG A 76 -11.09 24.15 -12.43
CA ARG A 76 -12.16 23.22 -12.03
C ARG A 76 -13.31 23.25 -13.04
N LYS A 77 -13.85 24.44 -13.35
CA LYS A 77 -14.95 24.60 -14.33
C LYS A 77 -14.60 24.00 -15.68
N LYS A 78 -13.39 24.28 -16.18
CA LYS A 78 -12.94 23.71 -17.47
C LYS A 78 -12.71 22.20 -17.41
N PHE A 79 -12.21 21.68 -16.29
CA PHE A 79 -12.05 20.24 -16.08
C PHE A 79 -13.39 19.53 -16.07
N VAL A 80 -14.35 20.02 -15.27
CA VAL A 80 -15.73 19.51 -15.17
C VAL A 80 -16.43 19.53 -16.53
N LEU A 81 -16.31 20.62 -17.30
CA LEU A 81 -16.85 20.68 -18.67
C LEU A 81 -16.25 19.62 -19.60
N ASN A 82 -14.95 19.34 -19.47
CA ASN A 82 -14.30 18.32 -20.28
C ASN A 82 -14.64 16.90 -19.82
N LEU A 83 -14.92 16.68 -18.54
CA LEU A 83 -15.46 15.42 -18.03
C LEU A 83 -16.88 15.16 -18.57
N GLN A 84 -17.73 16.18 -18.62
CA GLN A 84 -19.05 16.09 -19.26
C GLN A 84 -18.94 15.75 -20.74
N LYS A 85 -17.99 16.37 -21.46
CA LYS A 85 -17.71 16.05 -22.87
C LYS A 85 -17.20 14.61 -23.05
N ALA A 86 -16.52 14.05 -22.06
CA ALA A 86 -16.11 12.65 -22.06
C ALA A 86 -17.29 11.68 -21.76
N GLY A 87 -18.46 12.21 -21.41
CA GLY A 87 -19.69 11.44 -21.19
C GLY A 87 -19.90 10.98 -19.74
N LEU A 88 -19.13 11.49 -18.77
CA LEU A 88 -19.35 11.16 -17.35
C LEU A 88 -20.60 11.85 -16.81
N LEU A 89 -21.37 11.10 -16.03
CA LEU A 89 -22.49 11.62 -15.25
C LEU A 89 -21.94 12.15 -13.92
N MET A 90 -22.45 13.29 -13.49
CA MET A 90 -21.94 13.97 -12.30
C MET A 90 -23.07 14.55 -11.46
N GLU A 91 -22.91 14.48 -10.14
CA GLU A 91 -23.81 15.09 -9.17
C GLU A 91 -22.97 15.87 -8.14
N GLU A 92 -23.30 17.13 -7.91
CA GLU A 92 -22.65 17.96 -6.89
C GLU A 92 -23.47 17.97 -5.60
N GLU A 93 -22.79 17.78 -4.48
CA GLU A 93 -23.34 17.88 -3.13
C GLU A 93 -22.48 18.81 -2.29
N VAL A 94 -23.09 19.88 -1.77
CA VAL A 94 -22.41 20.88 -0.95
C VAL A 94 -22.77 20.68 0.51
N MET A 95 -21.77 20.42 1.33
CA MET A 95 -21.89 20.34 2.78
C MET A 95 -21.47 21.69 3.38
N LYS A 96 -22.45 22.42 3.91
CA LYS A 96 -22.23 23.70 4.58
C LYS A 96 -21.80 23.45 6.03
N SER A 97 -20.59 23.86 6.40
CA SER A 97 -20.11 23.95 7.77
C SER A 97 -19.85 25.41 8.14
N GLU A 98 -19.91 25.76 9.43
CA GLU A 98 -19.81 27.15 9.92
C GLU A 98 -18.55 27.89 9.46
N LYS A 99 -17.48 27.18 9.10
CA LYS A 99 -16.18 27.78 8.70
C LYS A 99 -15.77 27.45 7.26
N LYS A 100 -16.37 26.43 6.64
CA LYS A 100 -15.96 25.90 5.34
C LYS A 100 -17.15 25.27 4.61
N HIS A 101 -17.26 25.53 3.32
CA HIS A 101 -18.11 24.75 2.41
C HIS A 101 -17.27 23.64 1.81
N ILE A 102 -17.68 22.39 1.99
CA ILE A 102 -17.04 21.23 1.36
C ILE A 102 -17.93 20.79 0.21
N HIS A 103 -17.37 20.81 -1.00
CA HIS A 103 -18.05 20.36 -2.20
C HIS A 103 -17.62 18.94 -2.53
N TYR A 104 -18.60 18.07 -2.75
CA TYR A 104 -18.42 16.70 -3.20
C TYR A 104 -19.00 16.59 -4.61
N LEU A 105 -18.14 16.31 -5.59
CA LEU A 105 -18.57 15.99 -6.95
C LEU A 105 -18.50 14.48 -7.14
N LYS A 106 -19.67 13.85 -7.16
CA LYS A 106 -19.85 12.41 -7.41
C LYS A 106 -19.80 12.16 -8.90
N LEU A 107 -19.05 11.15 -9.32
CA LEU A 107 -18.86 10.77 -10.72
C LEU A 107 -19.38 9.35 -10.94
N SER A 108 -20.00 9.14 -12.09
CA SER A 108 -20.43 7.83 -12.57
C SER A 108 -20.22 7.71 -14.07
N ALA A 109 -19.65 6.58 -14.50
CA ALA A 109 -19.53 6.25 -15.91
C ALA A 109 -20.76 5.48 -16.42
N PRO A 110 -21.47 5.98 -17.45
CA PRO A 110 -22.55 5.23 -18.08
C PRO A 110 -22.00 4.07 -18.92
N TRP A 111 -22.87 3.12 -19.27
CA TRP A 111 -22.52 1.90 -20.00
C TRP A 111 -21.71 2.15 -21.28
N ASP A 112 -22.12 3.11 -22.11
CA ASP A 112 -21.44 3.37 -23.39
C ASP A 112 -19.99 3.88 -23.21
N VAL A 113 -19.75 4.66 -22.16
CA VAL A 113 -18.42 5.15 -21.79
C VAL A 113 -17.57 4.01 -21.26
N LEU A 114 -18.13 3.16 -20.40
CA LEU A 114 -17.44 1.97 -19.87
C LEU A 114 -17.01 1.03 -20.99
N VAL A 115 -17.91 0.71 -21.93
CA VAL A 115 -17.61 -0.17 -23.06
C VAL A 115 -16.55 0.44 -23.98
N TYR A 116 -16.62 1.74 -24.26
CA TYR A 116 -15.62 2.43 -25.08
C TYR A 116 -14.22 2.38 -24.43
N TYR A 117 -14.11 2.74 -23.16
CA TYR A 117 -12.84 2.75 -22.46
C TYR A 117 -12.33 1.35 -22.12
N ALA A 118 -13.21 0.36 -21.91
CA ALA A 118 -12.80 -1.03 -21.73
C ALA A 118 -12.09 -1.58 -22.97
N GLU A 119 -12.57 -1.24 -24.18
CA GLU A 119 -11.89 -1.58 -25.45
C GLU A 119 -10.61 -0.76 -25.63
N GLU A 120 -10.61 0.53 -25.30
CA GLU A 120 -9.41 1.38 -25.39
C GLU A 120 -8.30 0.93 -24.42
N LEU A 121 -8.66 0.40 -23.25
CA LEU A 121 -7.74 -0.08 -22.21
C LEU A 121 -7.38 -1.56 -22.37
N CYS A 122 -7.81 -2.22 -23.45
CA CYS A 122 -7.53 -3.64 -23.72
C CYS A 122 -7.97 -4.59 -22.59
N MET A 123 -9.03 -4.23 -21.85
CA MET A 123 -9.50 -5.02 -20.71
C MET A 123 -9.86 -6.45 -21.12
N ARG A 124 -9.72 -7.39 -20.19
CA ARG A 124 -10.03 -8.80 -20.40
C ARG A 124 -11.51 -9.07 -20.07
N ALA A 125 -12.18 -9.83 -20.94
CA ALA A 125 -13.60 -10.14 -20.88
C ALA A 125 -13.85 -11.64 -20.66
N PRO A 126 -14.84 -12.04 -19.86
CA PRO A 126 -15.11 -13.45 -19.55
C PRO A 126 -15.82 -14.17 -20.71
N LEU A 127 -15.31 -15.35 -21.08
CA LEU A 127 -15.93 -16.25 -22.06
C LEU A 127 -16.64 -17.43 -21.38
N GLN A 128 -15.94 -18.13 -20.50
CA GLN A 128 -16.45 -19.34 -19.84
C GLN A 128 -15.87 -19.46 -18.44
N ALA A 129 -16.69 -19.92 -17.48
CA ALA A 129 -16.23 -20.18 -16.12
C ALA A 129 -15.22 -21.32 -16.08
N ARG A 130 -14.11 -21.11 -15.37
CA ARG A 130 -13.03 -22.07 -15.17
C ARG A 130 -13.18 -22.69 -13.77
N PRO A 131 -13.19 -24.03 -13.65
CA PRO A 131 -13.40 -24.73 -12.37
C PRO A 131 -12.14 -24.81 -11.50
N VAL A 132 -10.98 -24.36 -11.99
CA VAL A 132 -9.69 -24.59 -11.32
C VAL A 132 -9.48 -23.58 -10.20
N THR A 133 -9.27 -24.08 -8.99
CA THR A 133 -8.86 -23.29 -7.83
C THR A 133 -7.33 -23.20 -7.73
N ILE A 134 -6.83 -22.05 -7.28
CA ILE A 134 -5.41 -21.87 -7.00
C ILE A 134 -5.08 -22.61 -5.71
N GLU A 135 -4.39 -23.74 -5.81
CA GLU A 135 -3.89 -24.48 -4.65
C GLU A 135 -2.69 -23.76 -4.01
N ASN A 136 -2.63 -23.83 -2.68
CA ASN A 136 -1.47 -23.39 -1.92
C ASN A 136 -0.40 -24.48 -1.89
N TRP A 137 0.89 -24.09 -1.85
CA TRP A 137 1.98 -25.07 -1.77
C TRP A 137 1.89 -25.93 -0.51
N SER A 138 1.53 -25.33 0.63
CA SER A 138 1.36 -26.05 1.89
C SER A 138 0.17 -27.00 1.86
N GLU A 139 -0.91 -26.66 1.18
CA GLU A 139 -2.06 -27.54 0.99
C GLU A 139 -1.67 -28.79 0.20
N ARG A 140 -0.94 -28.62 -0.91
CA ARG A 140 -0.39 -29.74 -1.68
C ARG A 140 0.54 -30.62 -0.83
N LEU A 141 1.40 -30.00 -0.02
CA LEU A 141 2.32 -30.73 0.86
C LEU A 141 1.57 -31.50 1.95
N LEU A 142 0.59 -30.87 2.62
CA LEU A 142 -0.22 -31.49 3.66
C LEU A 142 -1.06 -32.65 3.09
N GLY A 143 -1.60 -32.48 1.87
CA GLY A 143 -2.30 -33.54 1.15
C GLY A 143 -1.38 -34.72 0.82
N GLN A 144 -0.14 -34.46 0.38
CA GLN A 144 0.86 -35.52 0.16
C GLN A 144 1.25 -36.26 1.45
N LEU A 145 1.17 -35.58 2.60
CA LEU A 145 1.45 -36.14 3.92
C LEU A 145 0.21 -36.70 4.63
N ASN A 146 -0.98 -36.65 4.01
CA ASN A 146 -2.28 -37.02 4.61
C ASN A 146 -2.58 -36.31 5.95
N ILE A 147 -2.17 -35.05 6.11
CA ILE A 147 -2.43 -34.24 7.31
C ILE A 147 -3.63 -33.32 7.06
N PRO A 148 -4.62 -33.24 7.98
CA PRO A 148 -5.76 -32.34 7.83
C PRO A 148 -5.32 -30.87 7.78
N ASN A 149 -5.89 -30.10 6.85
CA ASN A 149 -5.50 -28.72 6.64
C ASN A 149 -6.26 -27.75 7.57
N ILE A 150 -5.67 -27.47 8.73
CA ILE A 150 -6.22 -26.54 9.74
C ILE A 150 -6.27 -25.08 9.21
N LEU A 151 -5.45 -24.76 8.21
CA LEU A 151 -5.37 -23.42 7.63
C LEU A 151 -6.51 -23.14 6.65
N HIS A 152 -7.20 -24.18 6.16
CA HIS A 152 -8.29 -24.02 5.20
C HIS A 152 -9.51 -23.36 5.84
N GLN A 153 -10.15 -22.46 5.10
CA GLN A 153 -11.38 -21.78 5.50
C GLN A 153 -12.29 -21.61 4.29
N ASP A 154 -13.54 -22.02 4.42
CA ASP A 154 -14.57 -21.78 3.39
C ASP A 154 -15.12 -20.36 3.52
N VAL A 155 -14.74 -19.51 2.56
CA VAL A 155 -15.19 -18.11 2.49
C VAL A 155 -16.41 -18.02 1.55
N PRO A 156 -17.52 -17.40 1.98
CA PRO A 156 -18.72 -17.27 1.16
C PRO A 156 -18.47 -16.43 -0.11
N ASN A 157 -19.32 -16.61 -1.12
CA ASN A 157 -19.31 -15.83 -2.37
C ASN A 157 -17.94 -15.77 -3.06
N LYS A 158 -17.26 -16.92 -3.18
CA LYS A 158 -15.98 -16.97 -3.90
C LYS A 158 -16.17 -16.52 -5.35
N PRO A 159 -15.42 -15.51 -5.83
CA PRO A 159 -15.55 -15.05 -7.22
C PRO A 159 -15.11 -16.17 -8.17
N LEU A 160 -15.88 -16.36 -9.24
CA LEU A 160 -15.58 -17.35 -10.26
C LEU A 160 -14.40 -16.87 -11.11
N SER A 161 -13.50 -17.80 -11.44
CA SER A 161 -12.46 -17.56 -12.43
C SER A 161 -13.00 -17.84 -13.83
N TYR A 162 -12.51 -17.13 -14.84
CA TYR A 162 -12.97 -17.27 -16.23
C TYR A 162 -11.80 -17.50 -17.18
N TYR A 163 -12.05 -18.18 -18.29
CA TYR A 163 -11.24 -18.02 -19.49
C TYR A 163 -11.58 -16.68 -20.12
N THR A 164 -10.56 -15.85 -20.36
CA THR A 164 -10.74 -14.48 -20.83
C THR A 164 -10.11 -14.23 -22.19
N CYS A 165 -10.58 -13.18 -22.85
CA CYS A 165 -9.96 -12.64 -24.06
C CYS A 165 -10.07 -11.11 -24.07
N LEU A 166 -9.42 -10.46 -25.04
CA LEU A 166 -9.49 -9.00 -25.17
C LEU A 166 -10.93 -8.55 -25.46
N PHE A 167 -11.38 -7.57 -24.68
CA PHE A 167 -12.70 -6.97 -24.81
C PHE A 167 -12.83 -6.25 -26.16
N ARG A 168 -13.91 -6.53 -26.88
CA ARG A 168 -14.27 -5.84 -28.12
C ARG A 168 -15.75 -5.48 -28.10
N LYS A 169 -16.07 -4.21 -28.34
CA LYS A 169 -17.47 -3.73 -28.34
C LYS A 169 -18.33 -4.49 -29.36
N SER A 170 -17.75 -4.81 -30.52
CA SER A 170 -18.42 -5.56 -31.60
C SER A 170 -18.84 -6.98 -31.22
N LYS A 171 -18.25 -7.59 -30.19
CA LYS A 171 -18.50 -8.98 -29.78
C LYS A 171 -19.19 -9.09 -28.42
N ILE A 172 -19.78 -8.00 -27.92
CA ILE A 172 -20.28 -7.92 -26.55
C ILE A 172 -21.30 -9.02 -26.20
N SER A 173 -22.16 -9.40 -27.15
CA SER A 173 -23.18 -10.45 -26.96
C SER A 173 -22.60 -11.86 -26.76
N ARG A 174 -21.30 -12.06 -27.02
CA ARG A 174 -20.61 -13.34 -26.80
C ARG A 174 -19.99 -13.46 -25.41
N PHE A 175 -19.87 -12.34 -24.68
CA PHE A 175 -19.28 -12.35 -23.35
C PHE A 175 -20.32 -12.77 -22.31
N LEU A 176 -19.87 -13.57 -21.34
CA LEU A 176 -20.71 -14.05 -20.26
C LEU A 176 -21.16 -12.87 -19.38
N GLY A 177 -22.45 -12.84 -19.03
CA GLY A 177 -23.01 -11.77 -18.19
C GLY A 177 -23.31 -10.46 -18.93
N SER A 178 -23.14 -10.41 -20.26
CA SER A 178 -23.41 -9.21 -21.07
C SER A 178 -24.89 -8.77 -21.08
N GLU A 179 -25.80 -9.66 -20.69
CA GLU A 179 -27.23 -9.36 -20.54
C GLU A 179 -27.50 -8.37 -19.39
N ASN A 180 -26.74 -8.48 -18.29
CA ASN A 180 -26.90 -7.61 -17.13
C ASN A 180 -25.87 -6.48 -17.14
N ARG A 181 -26.25 -5.34 -17.72
CA ARG A 181 -25.37 -4.17 -17.89
C ARG A 181 -24.86 -3.59 -16.57
N ASP A 182 -25.64 -3.68 -15.50
CA ASP A 182 -25.30 -3.07 -14.22
C ASP A 182 -24.26 -3.90 -13.45
N ALA A 183 -24.27 -5.23 -13.64
CA ALA A 183 -23.40 -6.17 -12.93
C ALA A 183 -22.19 -6.65 -13.75
N TYR A 184 -22.15 -6.40 -15.07
CA TYR A 184 -21.09 -6.90 -15.94
C TYR A 184 -19.70 -6.38 -15.58
N PHE A 185 -19.57 -5.07 -15.32
CA PHE A 185 -18.31 -4.48 -14.87
C PHE A 185 -18.23 -4.49 -13.35
N SER A 186 -17.13 -5.02 -12.80
CA SER A 186 -16.89 -4.98 -11.37
C SER A 186 -16.71 -3.55 -10.86
N THR A 187 -16.93 -3.34 -9.56
CA THR A 187 -16.72 -2.03 -8.92
C THR A 187 -15.29 -1.51 -9.17
N THR A 188 -14.29 -2.39 -9.09
CA THR A 188 -12.87 -2.07 -9.32
C THR A 188 -12.57 -1.72 -10.78
N GLN A 189 -13.16 -2.44 -11.75
CA GLN A 189 -13.03 -2.12 -13.18
C GLN A 189 -13.63 -0.76 -13.52
N ARG A 190 -14.81 -0.44 -12.98
CA ARG A 190 -15.45 0.87 -13.16
C ARG A 190 -14.58 1.99 -12.60
N GLN A 191 -14.05 1.82 -11.39
CA GLN A 191 -13.14 2.77 -10.76
C GLN A 191 -11.86 2.98 -11.57
N ARG A 192 -11.28 1.89 -12.10
CA ARG A 192 -10.11 1.95 -12.99
C ARG A 192 -10.40 2.77 -14.24
N ILE A 193 -11.53 2.54 -14.92
CA ILE A 193 -11.93 3.30 -16.11
C ILE A 193 -12.11 4.80 -15.78
N VAL A 194 -12.82 5.12 -14.69
CA VAL A 194 -13.06 6.52 -14.30
C VAL A 194 -11.76 7.22 -13.93
N TYR A 195 -10.85 6.54 -13.24
CA TYR A 195 -9.52 7.10 -12.93
C TYR A 195 -8.71 7.40 -14.19
N GLU A 196 -8.75 6.51 -15.18
CA GLU A 196 -8.09 6.74 -16.48
C GLU A 196 -8.64 7.97 -17.21
N ILE A 197 -9.96 8.19 -17.17
CA ILE A 197 -10.59 9.39 -17.71
C ILE A 197 -10.10 10.63 -16.94
N LEU A 198 -10.07 10.57 -15.61
CA LEU A 198 -9.60 11.66 -14.75
C LEU A 198 -8.10 11.98 -14.96
N ALA A 199 -7.26 10.97 -15.22
CA ALA A 199 -5.84 11.15 -15.46
C ALA A 199 -5.54 11.74 -16.85
N LYS A 200 -6.36 11.43 -17.87
CA LYS A 200 -6.17 11.91 -19.26
C LYS A 200 -6.82 13.25 -19.56
N THR A 201 -7.80 13.68 -18.76
CA THR A 201 -8.59 14.88 -19.04
C THR A 201 -7.75 16.15 -18.88
N VAL A 202 -7.81 16.99 -19.93
CA VAL A 202 -7.03 18.22 -20.01
C VAL A 202 -7.83 19.36 -19.40
N TYR A 203 -7.28 20.09 -18.43
CA TYR A 203 -7.91 21.31 -17.92
C TYR A 203 -7.25 22.58 -18.46
N GLY A 204 -5.99 22.52 -18.86
CA GLY A 204 -5.21 23.70 -19.22
C GLY A 204 -4.58 23.65 -20.62
N LYS A 205 -3.34 24.13 -20.72
CA LYS A 205 -2.50 24.09 -21.93
C LYS A 205 -1.67 22.80 -21.95
N ARG A 206 -1.77 22.03 -23.05
CA ARG A 206 -0.99 20.79 -23.25
C ARG A 206 0.52 21.01 -23.14
N LYS A 207 1.06 22.11 -23.69
CA LYS A 207 2.49 22.45 -23.63
C LYS A 207 3.03 22.63 -22.21
N ARG A 208 2.16 22.93 -21.23
CA ARG A 208 2.54 23.07 -19.82
C ARG A 208 2.27 21.80 -19.03
N ALA A 209 1.79 20.73 -19.66
CA ALA A 209 1.32 19.51 -19.02
C ALA A 209 0.21 19.74 -17.98
N GLU A 210 -0.68 20.71 -18.23
CA GLU A 210 -1.88 20.95 -17.40
C GLU A 210 -2.97 19.91 -17.75
N ILE A 211 -2.72 18.65 -17.36
CA ILE A 211 -3.52 17.45 -17.64
C ILE A 211 -3.62 16.62 -16.36
N GLY A 212 -4.77 15.99 -16.16
CA GLY A 212 -4.96 14.97 -15.12
C GLY A 212 -5.36 15.53 -13.76
N ILE A 213 -6.02 14.67 -12.97
CA ILE A 213 -6.47 14.98 -11.62
C ILE A 213 -5.31 15.10 -10.62
N ASP A 214 -4.26 14.30 -10.77
CA ASP A 214 -3.12 14.27 -9.82
C ASP A 214 -2.44 15.63 -9.71
N ARG A 215 -2.25 16.31 -10.85
CA ARG A 215 -1.71 17.65 -10.88
C ARG A 215 -2.65 18.69 -10.28
N LEU A 216 -3.96 18.58 -10.54
CA LEU A 216 -4.97 19.46 -9.94
C LEU A 216 -5.00 19.32 -8.42
N MET A 217 -4.76 18.13 -7.88
CA MET A 217 -4.61 17.91 -6.44
C MET A 217 -3.31 18.53 -5.92
N ASN A 218 -2.18 18.31 -6.60
CA ASN A 218 -0.89 18.90 -6.23
C ASN A 218 -0.89 20.44 -6.27
N GLU A 219 -1.63 21.05 -7.20
CA GLU A 219 -1.82 22.50 -7.33
C GLU A 219 -2.92 23.06 -6.39
N GLY A 220 -3.55 22.20 -5.57
CA GLY A 220 -4.56 22.57 -4.58
C GLY A 220 -5.94 22.94 -5.14
N ALA A 221 -6.21 22.63 -6.41
CA ALA A 221 -7.53 22.87 -7.02
C ALA A 221 -8.58 21.88 -6.51
N TYR A 222 -8.18 20.65 -6.20
CA TYR A 222 -8.96 19.66 -5.45
C TYR A 222 -8.20 19.25 -4.19
N SER A 223 -8.92 18.99 -3.11
CA SER A 223 -8.35 18.52 -1.85
C SER A 223 -8.16 17.00 -1.85
N ALA A 224 -9.06 16.26 -2.48
CA ALA A 224 -8.98 14.80 -2.57
C ALA A 224 -9.76 14.27 -3.79
N ALA A 225 -9.35 13.11 -4.28
CA ALA A 225 -10.02 12.34 -5.31
C ALA A 225 -9.92 10.85 -4.94
N PHE A 226 -11.05 10.18 -4.69
CA PHE A 226 -11.05 8.79 -4.24
C PHE A 226 -12.30 8.00 -4.67
N PRO A 227 -12.17 6.67 -4.85
CA PRO A 227 -13.31 5.77 -5.00
C PRO A 227 -14.00 5.52 -3.65
N LEU A 228 -15.29 5.16 -3.68
CA LEU A 228 -16.06 4.84 -2.47
C LEU A 228 -15.99 3.34 -2.12
N HIS A 229 -15.88 3.05 -0.82
CA HIS A 229 -16.01 1.69 -0.29
C HIS A 229 -17.46 1.22 -0.25
N GLU A 230 -17.67 -0.08 -0.48
CA GLU A 230 -18.99 -0.71 -0.35
C GLU A 230 -19.43 -0.79 1.11
N GLY A 231 -20.35 0.10 1.51
CA GLY A 231 -21.08 0.04 2.77
C GLY A 231 -20.23 0.04 4.05
N PRO A 232 -20.90 -0.10 5.21
CA PRO A 232 -20.24 -0.25 6.51
C PRO A 232 -19.59 -1.63 6.65
N TYR A 233 -18.45 -1.68 7.37
CA TYR A 233 -17.73 -2.93 7.64
C TYR A 233 -18.28 -3.69 8.86
N ASP A 234 -18.90 -2.97 9.78
CA ASP A 234 -19.40 -3.35 11.11
C ASP A 234 -20.88 -3.77 11.10
N GLY A 235 -21.46 -3.99 9.92
CA GLY A 235 -22.88 -4.33 9.78
C GLY A 235 -23.27 -5.53 10.67
N ALA A 236 -24.48 -5.47 11.24
CA ALA A 236 -25.06 -6.47 12.15
C ALA A 236 -24.95 -7.89 11.59
N THR A 237 -23.81 -8.52 11.88
CA THR A 237 -23.33 -9.75 11.25
C THR A 237 -24.17 -10.95 11.67
N SER A 238 -25.01 -10.76 12.70
CA SER A 238 -25.81 -11.79 13.35
C SER A 238 -27.17 -12.06 12.70
N SER A 239 -27.66 -11.21 11.78
CA SER A 239 -29.03 -11.32 11.22
C SER A 239 -29.13 -11.53 9.71
N LEU A 240 -28.01 -11.53 8.97
CA LEU A 240 -27.98 -11.73 7.52
C LEU A 240 -27.34 -13.07 7.16
N LEU A 241 -27.88 -13.77 6.15
CA LEU A 241 -27.25 -14.98 5.62
C LEU A 241 -25.84 -14.66 5.10
N PRO A 242 -24.85 -15.57 5.27
CA PRO A 242 -23.47 -15.37 4.79
C PRO A 242 -23.37 -14.99 3.30
N GLU A 243 -24.31 -15.47 2.47
CA GLU A 243 -24.36 -15.18 1.03
C GLU A 243 -24.82 -13.75 0.70
N LYS A 244 -25.48 -13.04 1.64
CA LYS A 244 -25.94 -11.65 1.45
C LYS A 244 -24.98 -10.62 2.03
N LEU A 245 -23.81 -11.03 2.49
CA LEU A 245 -22.79 -10.13 3.02
C LEU A 245 -22.18 -9.28 1.90
N ASN A 246 -21.94 -7.99 2.20
CA ASN A 246 -21.20 -7.11 1.29
C ASN A 246 -19.74 -7.58 1.17
N ALA A 247 -19.08 -7.31 0.03
CA ALA A 247 -17.69 -7.72 -0.19
C ALA A 247 -16.75 -7.22 0.93
N ARG A 248 -16.96 -5.99 1.40
CA ARG A 248 -16.22 -5.41 2.54
C ARG A 248 -16.44 -6.17 3.85
N GLN A 249 -17.65 -6.64 4.12
CA GLN A 249 -18.00 -7.38 5.32
C GLN A 249 -17.43 -8.80 5.30
N VAL A 250 -17.43 -9.45 4.13
CA VAL A 250 -16.75 -10.75 3.94
C VAL A 250 -15.26 -10.62 4.22
N LEU A 251 -14.59 -9.61 3.63
CA LEU A 251 -13.17 -9.38 3.88
C LEU A 251 -12.86 -9.05 5.35
N TYR A 252 -13.74 -8.31 6.03
CA TYR A 252 -13.54 -8.01 7.45
C TYR A 252 -13.68 -9.26 8.33
N SER A 253 -14.71 -10.08 8.11
CA SER A 253 -15.02 -11.24 8.94
C SER A 253 -14.10 -12.45 8.72
N TYR A 254 -13.66 -12.69 7.49
CA TYR A 254 -12.87 -13.88 7.12
C TYR A 254 -11.37 -13.62 6.91
N TRP A 255 -10.92 -12.35 6.97
CA TRP A 255 -9.51 -12.03 6.69
C TRP A 255 -8.94 -10.94 7.60
N ALA A 256 -9.56 -9.76 7.67
CA ALA A 256 -9.00 -8.61 8.41
C ALA A 256 -9.31 -8.62 9.92
N HIS A 257 -9.71 -9.77 10.47
CA HIS A 257 -9.97 -9.95 11.90
C HIS A 257 -8.83 -10.71 12.58
N TRP A 258 -8.45 -10.31 13.80
CA TRP A 258 -7.36 -10.96 14.55
C TRP A 258 -7.56 -12.46 14.76
N GLY A 259 -8.82 -12.91 14.84
CA GLY A 259 -9.18 -14.33 14.94
C GLY A 259 -8.86 -15.16 13.69
N CYS A 260 -8.60 -14.55 12.53
CA CYS A 260 -8.36 -15.26 11.27
C CYS A 260 -6.87 -15.42 10.91
N TRP A 261 -5.94 -15.09 11.82
CA TRP A 261 -4.50 -15.03 11.52
C TRP A 261 -3.85 -16.38 11.11
N PHE A 262 -4.47 -17.51 11.46
CA PHE A 262 -4.01 -18.85 11.10
C PHE A 262 -4.64 -19.38 9.80
N HIS A 263 -5.63 -18.71 9.22
CA HIS A 263 -6.26 -19.17 7.99
C HIS A 263 -5.49 -18.70 6.74
N TYR A 264 -5.69 -19.40 5.62
CA TYR A 264 -5.21 -18.92 4.34
C TYR A 264 -5.89 -17.61 3.95
N GLN A 265 -5.13 -16.74 3.29
CA GLN A 265 -5.65 -15.47 2.81
C GLN A 265 -6.57 -15.70 1.60
N PRO A 266 -7.80 -15.14 1.58
CA PRO A 266 -8.71 -15.24 0.44
C PRO A 266 -8.29 -14.26 -0.66
N LEU A 267 -7.24 -14.63 -1.40
CA LEU A 267 -6.62 -13.77 -2.42
C LEU A 267 -7.59 -13.33 -3.52
N ASP A 268 -8.54 -14.19 -3.89
CA ASP A 268 -9.52 -13.90 -4.95
C ASP A 268 -10.48 -12.77 -4.53
N HIS A 269 -10.96 -12.78 -3.27
CA HIS A 269 -11.80 -11.71 -2.73
C HIS A 269 -11.04 -10.39 -2.55
N ILE A 270 -9.76 -10.47 -2.12
CA ILE A 270 -8.90 -9.29 -2.00
C ILE A 270 -8.68 -8.67 -3.36
N ARG A 271 -8.42 -9.48 -4.39
CA ARG A 271 -8.29 -9.03 -5.78
C ARG A 271 -9.55 -8.36 -6.29
N GLU A 272 -10.71 -8.98 -6.11
CA GLU A 272 -11.98 -8.44 -6.61
C GLU A 272 -12.28 -7.06 -6.02
N TYR A 273 -11.96 -6.84 -4.72
CA TYR A 273 -12.27 -5.61 -4.00
C TYR A 273 -11.21 -4.52 -4.11
N PHE A 274 -9.92 -4.87 -4.07
CA PHE A 274 -8.80 -3.92 -4.04
C PHE A 274 -7.98 -3.87 -5.34
N GLY A 275 -8.21 -4.81 -6.26
CA GLY A 275 -7.44 -4.97 -7.48
C GLY A 275 -6.17 -5.83 -7.30
N GLU A 276 -5.54 -6.12 -8.43
CA GLU A 276 -4.44 -7.07 -8.56
C GLU A 276 -3.17 -6.62 -7.85
N LYS A 277 -2.90 -5.31 -7.83
CA LYS A 277 -1.70 -4.74 -7.18
C LYS A 277 -1.67 -4.97 -5.67
N ILE A 278 -2.83 -4.87 -5.01
CA ILE A 278 -2.93 -5.12 -3.56
C ILE A 278 -2.98 -6.63 -3.30
N ALA A 279 -3.68 -7.38 -4.16
CA ALA A 279 -3.74 -8.84 -4.04
C ALA A 279 -2.36 -9.49 -4.20
N ILE A 280 -1.50 -9.03 -5.14
CA ILE A 280 -0.16 -9.60 -5.30
C ILE A 280 0.74 -9.32 -4.10
N TYR A 281 0.58 -8.16 -3.45
CA TYR A 281 1.28 -7.85 -2.21
C TYR A 281 0.92 -8.84 -1.10
N PHE A 282 -0.38 -9.07 -0.89
CA PHE A 282 -0.85 -10.02 0.12
C PHE A 282 -0.51 -11.48 -0.23
N ALA A 283 -0.54 -11.84 -1.52
CA ALA A 283 -0.07 -13.13 -2.00
C ALA A 283 1.42 -13.35 -1.70
N TRP A 284 2.26 -12.34 -1.93
CA TRP A 284 3.68 -12.37 -1.57
C TRP A 284 3.88 -12.48 -0.07
N LEU A 285 3.15 -11.67 0.71
CA LEU A 285 3.25 -11.67 2.17
C LEU A 285 2.89 -13.04 2.75
N GLY A 286 1.74 -13.60 2.37
CA GLY A 286 1.32 -14.92 2.82
C GLY A 286 2.28 -16.03 2.39
N PHE A 287 2.80 -15.96 1.16
CA PHE A 287 3.82 -16.88 0.66
C PHE A 287 5.12 -16.78 1.47
N TYR A 288 5.61 -15.56 1.73
CA TYR A 288 6.81 -15.30 2.53
C TYR A 288 6.66 -15.80 3.96
N THR A 289 5.57 -15.47 4.65
CA THR A 289 5.29 -15.95 6.01
C THR A 289 5.22 -17.48 6.04
N GLY A 290 4.58 -18.12 5.06
CA GLY A 290 4.56 -19.58 4.95
C GLY A 290 5.95 -20.19 4.76
N TRP A 291 6.82 -19.57 3.96
CA TRP A 291 8.19 -20.01 3.72
C TRP A 291 9.14 -19.72 4.89
N LEU A 292 8.82 -18.76 5.75
CA LEU A 292 9.54 -18.54 7.01
C LEU A 292 9.34 -19.68 8.01
N LEU A 293 8.24 -20.45 7.93
CA LEU A 293 7.97 -21.53 8.88
C LEU A 293 9.07 -22.62 8.89
N PRO A 294 9.50 -23.21 7.74
CA PRO A 294 10.64 -24.12 7.72
C PRO A 294 11.93 -23.50 8.27
N SER A 295 12.19 -22.22 7.96
CA SER A 295 13.39 -21.52 8.43
C SER A 295 13.36 -21.31 9.95
N ALA A 296 12.22 -20.86 10.48
CA ALA A 296 11.99 -20.69 11.90
C ALA A 296 12.09 -22.02 12.66
N LEU A 297 11.58 -23.12 12.09
CA LEU A 297 11.70 -24.45 12.66
C LEU A 297 13.17 -24.87 12.79
N VAL A 298 13.94 -24.82 11.69
CA VAL A 298 15.36 -25.19 11.70
C VAL A 298 16.17 -24.28 12.63
N GLY A 299 15.92 -22.97 12.58
CA GLY A 299 16.56 -21.99 13.46
C GLY A 299 16.26 -22.24 14.94
N THR A 300 15.01 -22.56 15.28
CA THR A 300 14.61 -22.91 16.65
C THR A 300 15.30 -24.20 17.12
N LEU A 301 15.40 -25.23 16.27
CA LEU A 301 16.11 -26.47 16.60
C LEU A 301 17.60 -26.23 16.87
N VAL A 302 18.26 -25.40 16.03
CA VAL A 302 19.67 -25.00 16.24
C VAL A 302 19.83 -24.21 17.54
N PHE A 303 18.91 -23.29 17.83
CA PHE A 303 18.91 -22.52 19.07
C PHE A 303 18.73 -23.40 20.32
N LEU A 304 17.78 -24.34 20.30
CA LEU A 304 17.56 -25.30 21.39
C LEU A 304 18.78 -26.22 21.59
N SER A 305 19.44 -26.64 20.50
CA SER A 305 20.70 -27.39 20.55
C SER A 305 21.81 -26.56 21.20
N GLY A 306 21.91 -25.27 20.86
CA GLY A 306 22.86 -24.35 21.47
C GLY A 306 22.61 -24.17 22.98
N LEU A 307 21.34 -24.05 23.41
CA LEU A 307 20.98 -23.97 24.83
C LEU A 307 21.42 -25.23 25.59
N LYS A 308 21.28 -26.41 24.99
CA LYS A 308 21.74 -27.67 25.59
C LYS A 308 23.28 -27.73 25.67
N SER A 309 23.99 -27.23 24.65
CA SER A 309 25.45 -27.23 24.60
C SER A 309 26.10 -26.16 25.50
N MET A 310 25.35 -25.10 25.85
CA MET A 310 25.86 -23.93 26.58
C MET A 310 26.52 -24.29 27.92
N SER A 311 26.02 -25.30 28.63
CA SER A 311 26.60 -25.72 29.91
C SER A 311 27.80 -26.68 29.78
N SER A 312 27.95 -27.35 28.64
CA SER A 312 29.00 -28.36 28.39
C SER A 312 30.20 -27.82 27.62
N ASN A 313 30.10 -26.61 27.04
CA ASN A 313 31.18 -25.99 26.28
C ASN A 313 32.42 -25.76 27.18
N ILE A 314 33.52 -26.46 26.86
CA ILE A 314 34.79 -26.41 27.61
C ILE A 314 35.32 -24.96 27.72
N PRO A 315 35.38 -24.14 26.64
CA PRO A 315 35.90 -22.78 26.73
C PRO A 315 35.07 -21.87 27.65
N ALA A 316 33.74 -21.99 27.59
CA ALA A 316 32.85 -21.22 28.48
C ALA A 316 32.99 -21.67 29.94
N LYS A 317 33.22 -22.97 30.19
CA LYS A 317 33.44 -23.51 31.53
C LYS A 317 34.79 -23.07 32.11
N GLU A 318 35.83 -22.98 31.30
CA GLU A 318 37.15 -22.47 31.70
C GLU A 318 37.09 -20.98 32.09
N ILE A 319 36.44 -20.14 31.27
CA ILE A 319 36.23 -18.71 31.56
C ILE A 319 35.44 -18.52 32.86
N CYS A 320 34.42 -19.36 33.09
CA CYS A 320 33.58 -19.28 34.28
C CYS A 320 34.18 -19.93 35.53
N ASN A 321 35.31 -20.63 35.43
CA ASN A 321 35.91 -21.32 36.56
C ASN A 321 36.69 -20.35 37.46
N ARG A 322 36.17 -20.09 38.67
CA ARG A 322 36.81 -19.20 39.66
C ARG A 322 38.10 -19.76 40.26
N SER A 323 38.45 -21.03 40.01
CA SER A 323 39.67 -21.64 40.55
C SER A 323 40.95 -21.03 39.97
N HIS A 324 40.89 -20.41 38.79
CA HIS A 324 42.04 -19.77 38.16
C HIS A 324 41.77 -18.26 38.06
N ASN A 325 42.45 -17.47 38.90
CA ASN A 325 42.35 -16.01 38.89
C ASN A 325 43.17 -15.43 37.72
N TYR A 326 42.64 -15.54 36.50
CA TYR A 326 43.23 -14.92 35.32
C TYR A 326 42.94 -13.41 35.32
N LEU A 327 43.93 -12.63 35.74
CA LEU A 327 43.90 -11.17 35.68
C LEU A 327 44.13 -10.70 34.25
N MET A 328 43.18 -9.93 33.72
CA MET A 328 43.26 -9.35 32.39
C MET A 328 43.85 -7.94 32.44
N CYS A 329 44.54 -7.56 31.37
CA CYS A 329 45.05 -6.21 31.22
C CYS A 329 43.90 -5.20 31.23
N PRO A 330 44.12 -4.00 31.81
CA PRO A 330 43.12 -2.94 31.80
C PRO A 330 42.86 -2.48 30.36
N LEU A 331 41.59 -2.20 30.02
CA LEU A 331 41.20 -1.72 28.69
C LEU A 331 41.57 -0.24 28.45
N CYS A 332 41.98 0.47 29.50
CA CYS A 332 42.36 1.88 29.45
C CYS A 332 43.46 2.21 30.46
N ASP A 333 44.24 3.27 30.22
CA ASP A 333 45.36 3.68 31.09
C ASP A 333 44.95 4.01 32.54
N ALA A 334 43.69 4.36 32.79
CA ALA A 334 43.15 4.69 34.10
C ALA A 334 42.26 3.59 34.70
N CYS A 335 42.16 2.42 34.06
CA CYS A 335 41.28 1.32 34.46
C CYS A 335 42.00 0.34 35.40
N THR A 336 41.28 -0.27 36.34
CA THR A 336 41.83 -1.34 37.18
C THR A 336 41.90 -2.66 36.41
N VAL A 337 42.82 -3.53 36.83
CA VAL A 337 42.82 -4.93 36.41
C VAL A 337 41.48 -5.60 36.78
N TRP A 338 41.00 -6.47 35.91
CA TRP A 338 39.71 -7.16 36.06
C TRP A 338 39.89 -8.67 35.89
N ASN A 339 38.99 -9.47 36.47
CA ASN A 339 39.10 -10.92 36.45
C ASN A 339 38.32 -11.49 35.26
N LEU A 340 38.90 -12.45 34.54
CA LEU A 340 38.26 -13.06 33.36
C LEU A 340 36.89 -13.67 33.68
N SER A 341 36.69 -14.17 34.91
CA SER A 341 35.43 -14.77 35.36
C SER A 341 34.25 -13.78 35.45
N ASP A 342 34.51 -12.48 35.45
CA ASP A 342 33.47 -11.43 35.47
C ASP A 342 32.66 -11.39 34.16
N ILE A 343 33.25 -11.86 33.05
CA ILE A 343 32.62 -11.93 31.72
C ILE A 343 31.92 -13.28 31.49
N CYS A 344 31.85 -14.17 32.49
CA CYS A 344 31.27 -15.51 32.38
C CYS A 344 29.87 -15.54 31.73
N PHE A 345 28.99 -14.61 32.08
CA PHE A 345 27.65 -14.53 31.46
C PHE A 345 27.73 -14.26 29.95
N MET A 346 28.56 -13.32 29.53
CA MET A 346 28.74 -12.98 28.13
C MET A 346 29.44 -14.10 27.35
N ALA A 347 30.40 -14.79 27.97
CA ALA A 347 31.05 -15.95 27.37
C ALA A 347 30.08 -17.12 27.14
N LYS A 348 29.17 -17.38 28.10
CA LYS A 348 28.10 -18.37 27.93
C LYS A 348 27.14 -17.98 26.81
N MET A 349 26.70 -16.72 26.77
CA MET A 349 25.83 -16.20 25.70
C MET A 349 26.53 -16.22 24.33
N GLY A 350 27.82 -15.90 24.25
CA GLY A 350 28.61 -16.03 23.02
C GLY A 350 28.64 -17.48 22.53
N SER A 351 28.85 -18.44 23.43
CA SER A 351 28.87 -19.87 23.09
C SER A 351 27.52 -20.43 22.61
N LEU A 352 26.41 -19.75 22.90
CA LEU A 352 25.08 -20.08 22.36
C LEU A 352 24.95 -19.69 20.88
N PHE A 353 25.47 -18.51 20.50
CA PHE A 353 25.44 -18.01 19.12
C PHE A 353 26.58 -18.59 18.26
N ASP A 354 27.75 -18.84 18.84
CA ASP A 354 28.92 -19.43 18.17
C ASP A 354 28.93 -20.97 18.25
N HIS A 355 27.76 -21.59 18.36
CA HIS A 355 27.62 -23.05 18.33
C HIS A 355 27.78 -23.55 16.88
N PRO A 356 28.47 -24.67 16.60
CA PRO A 356 28.72 -25.18 15.24
C PRO A 356 27.45 -25.35 14.37
N GLY A 357 26.28 -25.54 15.00
CA GLY A 357 24.98 -25.57 14.31
C GLY A 357 24.61 -24.24 13.61
N THR A 358 25.16 -23.09 14.00
CA THR A 358 24.90 -21.82 13.30
C THR A 358 25.58 -21.75 11.94
N VAL A 359 26.72 -22.44 11.75
CA VAL A 359 27.36 -22.63 10.44
C VAL A 359 26.46 -23.48 9.53
N PHE A 360 25.87 -24.54 10.06
CA PHE A 360 24.87 -25.31 9.31
C PHE A 360 23.65 -24.44 8.93
N PHE A 361 23.16 -23.63 9.88
CA PHE A 361 22.04 -22.73 9.63
C PHE A 361 22.34 -21.67 8.57
N SER A 362 23.55 -21.10 8.51
CA SER A 362 23.91 -20.11 7.48
C SER A 362 23.93 -20.70 6.08
N ILE A 363 24.44 -21.93 5.92
CA ILE A 363 24.37 -22.69 4.66
C ILE A 363 22.91 -22.95 4.29
N PHE A 364 22.10 -23.44 5.23
CA PHE A 364 20.67 -23.66 5.03
C PHE A 364 19.95 -22.37 4.60
N MET A 365 20.21 -21.24 5.26
CA MET A 365 19.60 -19.95 4.93
C MET A 365 19.96 -19.46 3.53
N SER A 366 21.17 -19.76 3.07
CA SER A 366 21.61 -19.44 1.71
C SER A 366 20.82 -20.23 0.66
N PHE A 367 20.65 -21.54 0.87
CA PHE A 367 19.80 -22.39 0.02
C PHE A 367 18.32 -22.02 0.11
N TRP A 368 17.84 -21.73 1.32
CA TRP A 368 16.46 -21.30 1.56
C TRP A 368 16.14 -20.02 0.80
N ALA A 369 17.03 -19.02 0.80
CA ALA A 369 16.82 -17.74 0.12
C ALA A 369 16.70 -17.92 -1.40
N VAL A 370 17.60 -18.69 -2.02
CA VAL A 370 17.54 -19.00 -3.46
C VAL A 370 16.27 -19.78 -3.80
N THR A 371 15.97 -20.82 -3.02
CA THR A 371 14.78 -21.66 -3.24
C THR A 371 13.50 -20.83 -3.09
N PHE A 372 13.41 -19.99 -2.06
CA PHE A 372 12.30 -19.08 -1.84
C PHE A 372 12.04 -18.17 -3.05
N LEU A 373 13.10 -17.53 -3.58
CA LEU A 373 12.97 -16.64 -4.74
C LEU A 373 12.53 -17.39 -6.00
N GLU A 374 13.06 -18.59 -6.25
CA GLU A 374 12.66 -19.40 -7.42
C GLU A 374 11.21 -19.89 -7.31
N TYR A 375 10.77 -20.33 -6.13
CA TYR A 375 9.36 -20.69 -5.93
C TYR A 375 8.43 -19.47 -5.98
N TRP A 376 8.88 -18.30 -5.51
CA TRP A 376 8.12 -17.06 -5.67
C TRP A 376 7.96 -16.70 -7.15
N LYS A 377 9.02 -16.78 -7.98
CA LYS A 377 8.91 -16.55 -9.43
C LYS A 377 7.85 -17.46 -10.07
N ARG A 378 7.82 -18.75 -9.70
CA ARG A 378 6.82 -19.71 -10.19
C ARG A 378 5.40 -19.36 -9.72
N LYS A 379 5.22 -19.02 -8.44
CA LYS A 379 3.91 -18.63 -7.90
C LYS A 379 3.43 -17.32 -8.50
N ASN A 380 4.31 -16.33 -8.66
CA ASN A 380 4.03 -15.06 -9.32
C ASN A 380 3.59 -15.26 -10.77
N ALA A 381 4.29 -16.09 -11.56
CA ALA A 381 3.88 -16.41 -12.93
C ALA A 381 2.53 -17.13 -12.98
N THR A 382 2.27 -18.04 -12.03
CA THR A 382 0.97 -18.71 -11.90
C THR A 382 -0.13 -17.69 -11.62
N LEU A 383 0.05 -16.83 -10.61
CA LEU A 383 -0.91 -15.79 -10.25
C LEU A 383 -1.13 -14.82 -11.40
N ALA A 384 -0.06 -14.32 -12.03
CA ALA A 384 -0.14 -13.44 -13.18
C ALA A 384 -0.93 -14.07 -14.34
N HIS A 385 -0.80 -15.38 -14.59
CA HIS A 385 -1.64 -16.06 -15.58
C HIS A 385 -3.10 -16.17 -15.12
N PHE A 386 -3.36 -16.58 -13.88
CA PHE A 386 -4.73 -16.70 -13.36
C PHE A 386 -5.46 -15.35 -13.25
N TRP A 387 -4.70 -14.29 -13.10
CA TRP A 387 -5.18 -12.92 -12.94
C TRP A 387 -5.17 -12.12 -14.24
N ASP A 388 -4.80 -12.75 -15.36
CA ASP A 388 -4.67 -12.13 -16.68
C ASP A 388 -3.71 -10.91 -16.71
N CYS A 389 -2.62 -10.97 -15.95
CA CYS A 389 -1.60 -9.94 -15.84
C CYS A 389 -0.25 -10.30 -16.50
N MET A 390 -0.15 -11.41 -17.24
CA MET A 390 1.13 -11.86 -17.83
C MET A 390 1.75 -10.83 -18.80
N ASP A 391 0.92 -10.11 -19.56
CA ASP A 391 1.36 -9.17 -20.61
C ASP A 391 0.92 -7.72 -20.34
N PHE A 392 0.65 -7.38 -19.06
CA PHE A 392 0.12 -6.07 -18.68
C PHE A 392 0.98 -4.89 -19.17
N GLN A 393 2.31 -5.04 -19.11
CA GLN A 393 3.23 -3.96 -19.47
C GLN A 393 3.22 -3.63 -20.96
N GLU A 394 2.98 -4.61 -21.83
CA GLU A 394 2.96 -4.43 -23.28
C GLU A 394 1.58 -4.02 -23.79
N GLU A 395 0.51 -4.57 -23.21
CA GLU A 395 -0.86 -4.37 -23.68
C GLU A 395 -1.61 -3.21 -23.00
N GLU A 396 -1.38 -2.99 -21.70
CA GLU A 396 -2.20 -2.06 -20.89
C GLU A 396 -1.43 -0.84 -20.35
N GLU A 397 -0.11 -0.92 -20.12
CA GLU A 397 0.67 0.18 -19.52
C GLU A 397 0.96 1.30 -20.53
N LYS A 398 0.06 2.29 -20.59
CA LYS A 398 0.22 3.49 -21.40
C LYS A 398 1.21 4.47 -20.76
N PRO A 399 1.93 5.28 -21.57
CA PRO A 399 2.83 6.30 -21.03
C PRO A 399 2.05 7.29 -20.16
N ARG A 400 2.60 7.63 -18.99
CA ARG A 400 1.99 8.58 -18.05
C ARG A 400 1.57 9.88 -18.77
N PRO A 401 0.36 10.42 -18.55
CA PRO A 401 -0.14 11.59 -19.27
C PRO A 401 0.78 12.81 -19.20
N GLU A 402 1.45 13.01 -18.05
CA GLU A 402 2.43 14.10 -17.86
C GLU A 402 3.65 13.96 -18.78
N PHE A 403 4.14 12.73 -18.99
CA PHE A 403 5.25 12.47 -19.88
C PHE A 403 4.86 12.75 -21.33
N VAL A 404 3.68 12.28 -21.76
CA VAL A 404 3.16 12.55 -23.11
C VAL A 404 3.07 14.06 -23.36
N ALA A 405 2.67 14.84 -22.35
CA ALA A 405 2.53 16.28 -22.49
C ALA A 405 3.85 17.06 -22.48
N MET A 406 4.86 16.57 -21.76
CA MET A 406 6.18 17.20 -21.66
C MET A 406 7.22 16.64 -22.65
N ALA A 407 6.87 15.62 -23.42
CA ALA A 407 7.79 14.98 -24.34
C ALA A 407 8.31 16.00 -25.39
N PRO A 408 9.63 16.13 -25.56
CA PRO A 408 10.22 17.12 -26.46
C PRO A 408 10.04 16.74 -27.94
N ALA A 409 9.90 15.44 -28.24
CA ALA A 409 9.75 14.92 -29.60
C ALA A 409 8.72 13.78 -29.64
N MET A 410 8.18 13.53 -30.84
CA MET A 410 7.37 12.35 -31.16
C MET A 410 8.11 11.56 -32.22
N GLU A 411 8.35 10.27 -32.00
CA GLU A 411 9.04 9.39 -32.93
C GLU A 411 8.14 8.22 -33.32
N LYS A 412 8.31 7.69 -34.53
CA LYS A 412 7.53 6.53 -34.99
C LYS A 412 8.18 5.27 -34.41
N ASN A 413 7.42 4.51 -33.63
CA ASN A 413 7.88 3.24 -33.11
C ASN A 413 8.16 2.26 -34.28
N PRO A 414 9.36 1.65 -34.35
CA PRO A 414 9.75 0.78 -35.47
C PRO A 414 8.97 -0.53 -35.52
N ILE A 415 8.39 -0.97 -34.40
CA ILE A 415 7.65 -2.23 -34.29
C ILE A 415 6.15 -2.00 -34.56
N THR A 416 5.53 -1.04 -33.87
CA THR A 416 4.09 -0.79 -33.98
C THR A 416 3.72 0.15 -35.13
N GLY A 417 4.67 0.96 -35.60
CA GLY A 417 4.45 1.99 -36.60
C GLY A 417 3.65 3.21 -36.09
N VAL A 418 3.30 3.25 -34.81
CA VAL A 418 2.55 4.34 -34.17
C VAL A 418 3.52 5.45 -33.75
N LYS A 419 3.09 6.73 -33.83
CA LYS A 419 3.89 7.86 -33.32
C LYS A 419 3.73 7.94 -31.80
N GLU A 420 4.85 7.81 -31.09
CA GLU A 420 4.91 7.79 -29.63
C GLU A 420 5.80 8.92 -29.10
N PRO A 421 5.55 9.42 -27.87
CA PRO A 421 6.41 10.42 -27.25
C PRO A 421 7.80 9.85 -27.00
N TYR A 422 8.82 10.50 -27.56
CA TYR A 422 10.21 10.07 -27.45
C TYR A 422 11.05 11.07 -26.66
N PHE A 423 11.90 10.53 -25.79
CA PHE A 423 12.83 11.31 -24.99
C PHE A 423 14.28 11.00 -25.41
N PRO A 424 15.04 12.00 -25.92
CA PRO A 424 16.39 11.79 -26.41
C PRO A 424 17.32 11.13 -25.39
N GLY A 425 18.07 10.12 -25.83
CA GLY A 425 18.96 9.35 -24.96
C GLY A 425 20.01 10.17 -24.22
N LYS A 426 20.55 11.24 -24.83
CA LYS A 426 21.56 12.12 -24.21
C LYS A 426 20.98 12.90 -23.03
N ASP A 427 19.80 13.48 -23.20
CA ASP A 427 19.11 14.19 -22.12
C ASP A 427 18.66 13.23 -21.01
N ARG A 428 18.27 12.00 -21.39
CA ARG A 428 17.88 10.96 -20.43
C ARG A 428 19.07 10.58 -19.56
N LEU A 429 20.21 10.33 -20.19
CA LEU A 429 21.44 9.96 -19.52
C LEU A 429 21.90 11.08 -18.57
N SER A 430 21.88 12.33 -19.02
CA SER A 430 22.23 13.48 -18.17
C SER A 430 21.36 13.53 -16.92
N ARG A 431 20.03 13.39 -17.06
CA ARG A 431 19.09 13.36 -15.91
C ARG A 431 19.31 12.15 -15.00
N ILE A 432 19.59 10.97 -15.56
CA ILE A 432 19.90 9.76 -14.78
C ILE A 432 21.18 9.98 -13.98
N ILE A 433 22.23 10.54 -14.59
CA ILE A 433 23.49 10.84 -13.90
C ILE A 433 23.25 11.84 -12.75
N THR A 434 22.53 12.93 -13.00
CA THR A 434 22.18 13.89 -11.94
C THR A 434 21.39 13.23 -10.80
N GLY A 435 20.40 12.39 -11.11
CA GLY A 435 19.64 11.65 -10.11
C GLY A 435 20.51 10.67 -9.32
N SER A 436 21.37 9.91 -9.99
CA SER A 436 22.32 8.99 -9.34
C SER A 436 23.30 9.72 -8.43
N MET A 437 23.77 10.91 -8.81
CA MET A 437 24.64 11.73 -7.95
C MET A 437 23.96 12.13 -6.64
N VAL A 438 22.66 12.49 -6.70
CA VAL A 438 21.88 12.79 -5.48
C VAL A 438 21.74 11.56 -4.59
N ILE A 439 21.49 10.38 -5.17
CA ILE A 439 21.40 9.13 -4.42
C ILE A 439 22.74 8.80 -3.74
N ILE A 440 23.86 8.94 -4.45
CA ILE A 440 25.21 8.73 -3.89
C ILE A 440 25.47 9.67 -2.72
N LEU A 441 25.07 10.94 -2.84
CA LEU A 441 25.19 11.92 -1.76
C LEU A 441 24.31 11.54 -0.55
N MET A 442 23.08 11.07 -0.77
CA MET A 442 22.23 10.59 0.33
C MET A 442 22.84 9.37 1.04
N LEU A 443 23.43 8.43 0.29
CA LEU A 443 24.12 7.27 0.86
C LEU A 443 25.38 7.68 1.64
N SER A 444 26.16 8.65 1.16
CA SER A 444 27.34 9.12 1.88
C SER A 444 26.97 9.81 3.19
N VAL A 445 25.87 10.57 3.23
CA VAL A 445 25.34 11.15 4.47
C VAL A 445 24.97 10.07 5.49
N VAL A 446 24.31 8.98 5.05
CA VAL A 446 23.99 7.84 5.93
C VAL A 446 25.28 7.19 6.47
N MET A 447 26.31 7.01 5.64
CA MET A 447 27.59 6.45 6.09
C MET A 447 28.31 7.36 7.11
N ILE A 448 28.32 8.68 6.89
CA ILE A 448 28.89 9.64 7.85
C ILE A 448 28.14 9.58 9.18
N PHE A 449 26.81 9.48 9.14
CA PHE A 449 26.00 9.33 10.34
C PHE A 449 26.33 8.04 11.10
N LEU A 450 26.45 6.90 10.40
CA LEU A 450 26.84 5.63 11.01
C LEU A 450 28.22 5.71 11.66
N VAL A 451 29.22 6.26 10.97
CA VAL A 451 30.57 6.44 11.52
C VAL A 451 30.54 7.35 12.75
N THR A 452 29.75 8.41 12.71
CA THR A 452 29.60 9.34 13.85
C THR A 452 28.96 8.65 15.05
N VAL A 453 27.94 7.81 14.86
CA VAL A 453 27.33 7.01 15.93
C VAL A 453 28.33 6.01 16.51
N ILE A 454 29.14 5.36 15.67
CA ILE A 454 30.19 4.42 16.09
C ILE A 454 31.26 5.16 16.92
N MET A 455 31.75 6.30 16.43
CA MET A 455 32.72 7.13 17.15
C MET A 455 32.15 7.64 18.47
N TYR A 456 30.90 8.12 18.48
CA TYR A 456 30.22 8.57 19.68
C TYR A 456 30.11 7.46 20.72
N ARG A 457 29.70 6.24 20.31
CA ARG A 457 29.69 5.07 21.20
C ARG A 457 31.08 4.75 21.74
N GLY A 458 32.11 4.81 20.89
CA GLY A 458 33.50 4.64 21.30
C GLY A 458 33.92 5.64 22.38
N ILE A 459 33.68 6.93 22.14
CA ILE A 459 34.02 8.01 23.08
C ILE A 459 33.24 7.86 24.41
N VAL A 460 31.94 7.62 24.34
CA VAL A 460 31.11 7.41 25.54
C VAL A 460 31.59 6.20 26.32
N SER A 461 31.93 5.09 25.66
CA SER A 461 32.44 3.91 26.35
C SER A 461 33.72 4.24 27.14
N VAL A 462 34.67 4.97 26.54
CA VAL A 462 35.91 5.41 27.20
C VAL A 462 35.63 6.33 28.39
N VAL A 463 34.70 7.27 28.26
CA VAL A 463 34.30 8.18 29.37
C VAL A 463 33.65 7.38 30.51
N MET A 464 32.77 6.43 30.19
CA MET A 464 32.13 5.58 31.19
C MET A 464 33.13 4.67 31.90
N TYR A 465 34.12 4.14 31.18
CA TYR A 465 35.23 3.37 31.79
C TYR A 465 36.00 4.21 32.82
N LYS A 466 36.24 5.50 32.55
CA LYS A 466 36.90 6.42 33.49
C LYS A 466 36.07 6.75 34.74
N THR A 467 34.75 6.56 34.71
CA THR A 467 33.85 6.97 35.82
C THR A 467 33.69 5.86 36.88
N GLY A 468 34.22 4.64 36.64
CA GLY A 468 34.39 3.60 37.65
C GLY A 468 33.11 2.94 38.19
N ASN A 469 31.95 3.13 37.55
CA ASN A 469 30.67 2.63 38.07
C ASN A 469 30.34 1.22 37.53
N ALA A 470 30.34 0.21 38.42
CA ALA A 470 30.23 -1.22 38.06
C ALA A 470 28.94 -1.61 37.30
N VAL A 471 27.84 -0.88 37.52
CA VAL A 471 26.55 -1.12 36.85
C VAL A 471 26.56 -0.67 35.38
N LEU A 472 27.44 0.25 35.00
CA LEU A 472 27.55 0.76 33.63
C LEU A 472 28.52 -0.06 32.76
N MET A 473 29.50 -0.74 33.35
CA MET A 473 30.44 -1.62 32.64
C MET A 473 29.76 -2.82 31.98
N THR A 474 28.74 -3.38 32.64
CA THR A 474 27.92 -4.47 32.09
C THR A 474 27.09 -4.01 30.89
N GLN A 475 26.63 -2.76 30.87
CA GLN A 475 25.92 -2.18 29.72
C GLN A 475 26.85 -1.94 28.52
N VAL A 476 28.12 -1.58 28.74
CA VAL A 476 29.12 -1.42 27.66
C VAL A 476 29.42 -2.76 26.97
N CYS A 477 29.54 -3.87 27.72
CA CYS A 477 29.68 -5.20 27.12
C CYS A 477 28.46 -5.60 26.27
N ILE A 478 27.24 -5.25 26.70
CA ILE A 478 26.01 -5.48 25.92
C ILE A 478 26.00 -4.64 24.63
N VAL A 479 26.46 -3.38 24.69
CA VAL A 479 26.54 -2.48 23.54
C VAL A 479 27.60 -2.94 22.52
N GLN A 480 28.73 -3.50 22.96
CA GLN A 480 29.76 -4.08 22.07
C GLN A 480 29.32 -5.38 21.39
N MET A 481 28.44 -6.17 22.01
CA MET A 481 27.86 -7.37 21.39
C MET A 481 26.89 -7.05 20.25
N SER A 482 26.18 -5.92 20.30
CA SER A 482 25.23 -5.52 19.25
C SER A 482 25.90 -5.12 17.92
N THR A 483 27.23 -5.06 17.87
CA THR A 483 28.05 -4.70 16.70
C THR A 483 28.80 -5.89 16.08
N LYS A 484 28.61 -7.12 16.57
CA LYS A 484 29.06 -8.34 15.89
C LYS A 484 27.94 -8.97 15.08
#